data_AF-B9NSS9-F1
#
_entry.id   AF-B9NSS9-F1
#
_cell.length_a   1.000
_cell.length_b   1.000
_cell.length_c   1.000
_cell.angle_alpha   90.00
_cell.angle_beta   90.00
_cell.angle_gamma   90.00
#
_symmetry.space_group_name_H-M   'P 1'
#
loop_
_entity.id
_entity.type
_entity.pdbx_description
1 polymer ?
#
loop_
_entity_poly.entity_id
_entity_poly.type
_entity_poly.pdbx_seq_one_letter_code
_entity_poly.pdbx_strand_id
1 'polypeptide(L)'
;MSKWIGLCGLALLAACDVPQAPIVTGSDGQARIQINTSGLTCYETRCLDIDPVARSVRSVGSRTIGIPGNIDVSDGTITADEFRQLGTAALLAGGIGSRGDR
;
A
#
# COMPACT_ATOMS: atom_id res chain seq x y z
N MET A 1 34.07 -27.23 -36.78
CA MET A 1 32.95 -28.03 -36.20
C MET A 1 33.16 -28.07 -34.69
N SER A 2 32.21 -27.86 -33.78
CA SER A 2 30.76 -27.68 -33.83
C SER A 2 30.33 -27.25 -32.42
N LYS A 3 29.53 -26.17 -32.30
CA LYS A 3 28.45 -25.94 -31.30
C LYS A 3 28.88 -25.93 -29.81
N TRP A 4 28.45 -25.01 -28.95
CA TRP A 4 27.07 -24.57 -28.72
C TRP A 4 27.04 -23.20 -28.04
N ILE A 5 26.29 -22.30 -28.68
CA ILE A 5 25.58 -21.18 -28.08
C ILE A 5 24.64 -21.73 -27.00
N GLY A 6 24.52 -21.09 -25.83
CA GLY A 6 23.58 -21.58 -24.84
C GLY A 6 23.38 -20.72 -23.59
N LEU A 7 22.65 -19.62 -23.75
CA LEU A 7 21.78 -19.02 -22.74
C LEU A 7 22.43 -18.49 -21.45
N CYS A 8 22.95 -17.26 -21.53
CA CYS A 8 22.83 -16.30 -20.43
C CYS A 8 21.35 -15.94 -20.25
N GLY A 9 20.59 -16.80 -19.57
CA GLY A 9 19.26 -16.48 -19.07
C GLY A 9 19.38 -15.53 -17.88
N LEU A 10 19.71 -14.27 -18.14
CA LEU A 10 19.44 -13.19 -17.20
C LEU A 10 17.93 -13.11 -17.06
N ALA A 11 17.42 -13.75 -16.01
CA ALA A 11 16.08 -13.53 -15.51
C ALA A 11 15.94 -12.03 -15.23
N LEU A 12 15.34 -11.31 -16.17
CA LEU A 12 14.80 -9.98 -15.96
C LEU A 12 13.83 -10.12 -14.79
N LEU A 13 14.27 -9.69 -13.61
CA LEU A 13 13.39 -9.36 -12.51
C LEU A 13 12.45 -8.30 -13.05
N ALA A 14 11.26 -8.72 -13.47
CA ALA A 14 10.13 -7.83 -13.61
C ALA A 14 9.89 -7.28 -12.21
N ALA A 15 10.50 -6.12 -11.92
CA ALA A 15 10.05 -5.30 -10.82
C ALA A 15 8.59 -4.99 -11.14
N CYS A 16 7.66 -5.62 -10.40
CA CYS A 16 6.32 -5.11 -10.30
C CYS A 16 6.45 -3.73 -9.64
N ASP A 17 6.66 -2.71 -10.45
CA ASP A 17 6.58 -1.32 -10.03
C ASP A 17 5.12 -1.10 -9.66
N VAL A 18 4.80 -1.25 -8.37
CA VAL A 18 3.44 -1.02 -7.90
C VAL A 18 3.21 0.47 -8.02
N PRO A 19 2.22 0.91 -8.84
CA PRO A 19 2.05 2.33 -9.13
C PRO A 19 1.88 3.10 -7.82
N GLN A 20 2.75 4.09 -7.60
CA GLN A 20 2.65 5.00 -6.47
C GLN A 20 1.34 5.78 -6.60
N ALA A 21 0.65 5.94 -5.47
CA ALA A 21 -0.58 6.70 -5.39
C ALA A 21 -0.31 8.15 -5.81
N PRO A 22 -1.18 8.74 -6.66
CA PRO A 22 -0.97 10.10 -7.11
C PRO A 22 -1.10 11.07 -5.93
N ILE A 23 -0.14 12.00 -5.86
CA ILE A 23 -0.18 13.10 -4.90
C ILE A 23 -0.95 14.25 -5.57
N VAL A 24 -2.05 14.66 -4.96
CA VAL A 24 -2.90 15.76 -5.40
C VAL A 24 -2.78 16.94 -4.43
N THR A 25 -2.97 18.15 -4.92
CA THR A 25 -3.06 19.32 -4.05
C THR A 25 -4.48 19.43 -3.51
N GLY A 26 -4.62 19.34 -2.20
CA GLY A 26 -5.89 19.54 -1.49
C GLY A 26 -6.42 20.97 -1.65
N SER A 27 -7.68 21.17 -1.30
CA SER A 27 -8.34 22.49 -1.34
C SER A 27 -7.69 23.53 -0.42
N ASP A 28 -6.94 23.07 0.57
CA ASP A 28 -6.13 23.84 1.53
C ASP A 28 -4.71 24.14 1.02
N GLY A 29 -4.37 23.71 -0.20
CA GLY A 29 -3.03 23.86 -0.79
C GLY A 29 -2.01 22.83 -0.31
N GLN A 30 -2.42 21.85 0.51
CA GLN A 30 -1.51 20.82 1.03
C GLN A 30 -1.38 19.63 0.07
N ALA A 31 -0.23 18.96 0.10
CA ALA A 31 -0.04 17.72 -0.64
C ALA A 31 -0.81 16.58 0.05
N ARG A 32 -1.69 15.90 -0.70
CA ARG A 32 -2.49 14.77 -0.23
C ARG A 32 -2.34 13.58 -1.15
N ILE A 33 -2.38 12.39 -0.60
CA ILE A 33 -2.32 11.12 -1.31
C ILE A 33 -3.75 10.76 -1.72
N GLN A 34 -3.97 10.54 -3.01
CA GLN A 34 -5.24 10.02 -3.50
C GLN A 34 -5.38 8.56 -3.12
N ILE A 35 -6.48 8.21 -2.45
CA ILE A 35 -6.82 6.84 -2.11
C ILE A 35 -7.26 6.12 -3.39
N ASN A 36 -6.65 4.98 -3.67
CA ASN A 36 -7.09 4.08 -4.72
C ASN A 36 -8.17 3.14 -4.17
N THR A 37 -9.41 3.30 -4.62
CA THR A 37 -10.54 2.44 -4.21
C THR A 37 -10.63 1.13 -4.99
N SER A 38 -9.87 1.00 -6.07
CA SER A 38 -9.85 -0.21 -6.93
C SER A 38 -8.63 -1.10 -6.66
N GLY A 39 -7.83 -0.79 -5.65
CA GLY A 39 -6.60 -1.52 -5.36
C GLY A 39 -5.77 -0.91 -4.25
N LEU A 40 -4.48 -1.24 -4.22
CA LEU A 40 -3.57 -0.75 -3.20
C LEU A 40 -3.23 0.73 -3.44
N THR A 41 -3.27 1.50 -2.36
CA THR A 41 -2.69 2.84 -2.27
C THR A 41 -1.26 2.69 -1.79
N CYS A 42 -0.30 2.84 -2.69
CA CYS A 42 1.12 2.74 -2.38
C CYS A 42 1.74 4.12 -2.22
N TYR A 43 2.41 4.36 -1.09
CA TYR A 43 3.13 5.59 -0.85
C TYR A 43 4.44 5.27 -0.15
N GLU A 44 5.53 5.80 -0.69
CA GLU A 44 6.90 5.48 -0.30
C GLU A 44 7.17 3.96 -0.38
N THR A 45 7.42 3.32 0.76
CA THR A 45 7.78 1.90 0.89
C THR A 45 6.61 1.03 1.37
N ARG A 46 5.40 1.59 1.43
CA ARG A 46 4.22 0.91 2.01
C ARG A 46 3.06 0.94 1.04
N CYS A 47 2.30 -0.15 1.02
CA CYS A 47 1.08 -0.28 0.25
C CYS A 47 -0.06 -0.68 1.18
N LEU A 48 -1.10 0.13 1.20
CA LEU A 48 -2.29 -0.07 2.03
C LEU A 48 -3.51 -0.20 1.12
N ASP A 49 -4.33 -1.20 1.39
CA ASP A 49 -5.69 -1.29 0.88
C ASP A 49 -6.56 -0.45 1.80
N ILE A 50 -7.08 0.68 1.30
CA ILE A 50 -7.87 1.63 2.08
C ILE A 50 -9.24 1.70 1.43
N ASP A 51 -10.25 1.22 2.17
CA ASP A 51 -11.64 1.30 1.76
C ASP A 51 -12.32 2.45 2.54
N PRO A 52 -12.54 3.62 1.90
CA PRO A 52 -13.22 4.73 2.55
C PRO A 52 -14.70 4.45 2.81
N VAL A 53 -15.34 3.57 2.01
CA VAL A 53 -16.76 3.22 2.14
C VAL A 53 -16.97 2.33 3.37
N ALA A 54 -16.14 1.31 3.53
CA ALA A 54 -16.17 0.43 4.69
C ALA A 54 -15.42 1.00 5.91
N ARG A 55 -14.78 2.17 5.77
CA ARG A 55 -13.81 2.75 6.73
C ARG A 55 -12.83 1.71 7.24
N SER A 56 -12.22 0.94 6.33
CA SER A 56 -11.30 -0.13 6.68
C SER A 56 -9.94 0.07 6.00
N VAL A 57 -8.89 -0.40 6.67
CA VAL A 57 -7.53 -0.38 6.15
C VAL A 57 -6.86 -1.73 6.38
N ARG A 58 -6.08 -2.17 5.39
CA ARG A 58 -5.30 -3.39 5.45
C ARG A 58 -3.92 -3.15 4.84
N SER A 59 -2.87 -3.55 5.54
CA SER A 59 -1.53 -3.65 4.96
C SER A 59 -1.34 -5.01 4.29
N VAL A 60 -0.53 -5.08 3.23
CA VAL A 60 -0.20 -6.34 2.56
C VAL A 60 0.35 -7.35 3.58
N GLY A 61 -0.27 -8.53 3.66
CA GLY A 61 0.11 -9.58 4.61
C GLY A 61 -0.41 -9.40 6.04
N SER A 62 -1.23 -8.39 6.31
CA SER A 62 -1.87 -8.14 7.61
C SER A 62 -3.39 -8.35 7.58
N ARG A 63 -4.03 -8.28 8.75
CA ARG A 63 -5.48 -8.30 8.92
C ARG A 63 -6.08 -6.93 8.58
N THR A 64 -7.30 -6.94 8.07
CA THR A 64 -8.09 -5.71 7.91
C THR A 64 -8.49 -5.16 9.28
N ILE A 65 -8.34 -3.86 9.47
CA ILE A 65 -8.81 -3.14 10.64
C ILE A 65 -9.68 -1.94 10.26
N GLY A 66 -10.41 -1.41 11.24
CA GLY A 66 -11.08 -0.13 11.08
C GLY A 66 -10.08 1.03 11.01
N ILE A 67 -10.41 2.03 10.20
CA ILE A 67 -9.70 3.30 10.15
C ILE A 67 -9.94 4.04 11.46
N PRO A 68 -8.87 4.55 12.14
CA PRO A 68 -9.01 5.35 13.34
C PRO A 68 -9.97 6.52 13.15
N GLY A 69 -10.81 6.79 14.16
CA GLY A 69 -11.87 7.80 14.06
C GLY A 69 -11.37 9.23 13.81
N ASN A 70 -10.11 9.50 14.11
CA ASN A 70 -9.45 10.78 13.89
C ASN A 70 -8.92 11.01 12.46
N ILE A 71 -9.03 10.00 11.58
CA ILE A 71 -8.60 10.08 10.18
C ILE A 71 -9.85 10.16 9.31
N ASP A 72 -9.95 11.23 8.55
CA ASP A 72 -11.02 11.41 7.57
C ASP A 72 -10.56 10.89 6.20
N VAL A 73 -11.33 9.98 5.64
CA VAL A 73 -11.10 9.39 4.31
C VAL A 73 -12.27 9.65 3.36
N SER A 74 -13.26 10.43 3.81
CA SER A 74 -14.51 10.68 3.09
C SER A 74 -14.27 11.40 1.76
N ASP A 75 -13.25 12.26 1.71
CA ASP A 75 -12.85 13.00 0.52
C ASP A 75 -12.03 12.16 -0.49
N GLY A 76 -11.77 10.88 -0.19
CA GLY A 76 -10.97 10.00 -1.04
C GLY A 76 -9.49 10.39 -1.11
N THR A 77 -9.04 11.31 -0.26
CA THR A 77 -7.64 11.73 -0.13
C THR A 77 -7.24 11.75 1.34
N ILE A 78 -5.96 11.56 1.63
CA ILE A 78 -5.39 11.63 2.98
C ILE A 78 -4.03 12.29 2.96
N THR A 79 -3.61 12.87 4.07
CA THR A 79 -2.25 13.39 4.23
C THR A 79 -1.23 12.26 4.35
N ALA A 80 0.05 12.59 4.12
CA ALA A 80 1.15 11.64 4.34
C ALA A 80 1.23 11.18 5.81
N ASP A 81 0.93 12.06 6.77
CA ASP A 81 0.88 11.72 8.19
C ASP A 81 -0.23 10.71 8.51
N GLU A 82 -1.43 10.93 8.00
CA GLU A 82 -2.55 9.98 8.15
C GLU A 82 -2.22 8.64 7.49
N PHE A 83 -1.62 8.63 6.30
CA PHE A 83 -1.18 7.39 5.65
C PHE A 83 -0.16 6.62 6.51
N ARG A 84 0.82 7.30 7.11
CA ARG A 84 1.80 6.70 8.02
C ARG A 84 1.13 6.16 9.29
N GLN A 85 0.15 6.88 9.83
CA GLN A 85 -0.62 6.45 11.00
C GLN A 85 -1.44 5.20 10.69
N LEU A 86 -2.14 5.17 9.55
CA LEU A 86 -2.88 4.00 9.05
C LEU A 86 -1.98 2.79 8.88
N GLY A 87 -0.81 2.98 8.25
CA GLY A 87 0.16 1.90 8.06
C GLY A 87 0.68 1.36 9.37
N THR A 88 0.90 2.23 10.36
CA THR A 88 1.32 1.81 11.71
C THR A 88 0.20 1.06 12.42
N ALA A 89 -1.05 1.55 12.36
CA ALA A 89 -2.20 0.86 12.93
C ALA A 89 -2.41 -0.53 12.31
N ALA A 90 -2.33 -0.63 10.99
CA ALA A 90 -2.48 -1.90 10.26
C ALA A 90 -1.34 -2.88 10.59
N LEU A 91 -0.10 -2.40 10.75
CA LEU A 91 1.03 -3.23 11.19
C LEU A 91 0.86 -3.72 12.63
N LEU A 92 0.42 -2.85 13.55
CA LEU A 92 0.18 -3.20 14.94
C LEU A 92 -0.95 -4.24 15.06
N ALA A 93 -2.00 -4.10 14.26
CA ALA A 93 -3.08 -5.07 14.20
C ALA A 93 -2.70 -6.39 13.52
N GLY A 94 -1.68 -6.36 12.66
CA GLY A 94 -1.06 -7.51 12.03
C GLY A 94 0.07 -8.15 12.85
N GLY A 95 0.17 -7.84 14.16
CA GLY A 95 1.24 -8.26 15.06
C GLY A 95 1.96 -9.56 14.66
N ILE A 96 3.28 -9.44 14.51
CA ILE A 96 4.25 -10.51 14.27
C ILE A 96 3.96 -11.64 15.27
N GLY A 97 3.20 -12.66 14.86
CA GLY A 97 2.73 -13.71 15.78
C GLY A 97 1.59 -14.58 15.27
N SER A 98 0.77 -14.15 14.30
CA SER A 98 -0.30 -14.99 13.72
C SER A 98 0.14 -15.84 12.50
N ARG A 99 1.43 -16.20 12.41
CA ARG A 99 1.89 -17.35 11.60
C ARG A 99 2.40 -18.44 12.55
N GLY A 100 1.50 -18.92 13.40
CA GLY A 100 1.51 -20.29 13.86
C GLY A 100 0.44 -21.05 13.06
N ASP A 101 0.84 -22.19 12.51
CA ASP A 101 -0.01 -23.28 11.99
C ASP A 101 -0.87 -23.04 10.73
N ARG A 102 -0.30 -23.36 9.56
CA ARG A 102 -0.55 -24.65 8.86
C ARG A 102 0.31 -24.80 7.61
#